data_AF-A0A8H7RMX7-F1
#
_entry.id   AF-A0A8H7RMX7-F1
#
_cell.length_a   1.000
_cell.length_b   1.000
_cell.length_c   1.000
_cell.angle_alpha   90.00
_cell.angle_beta   90.00
_cell.angle_gamma   90.00
#
_symmetry.space_group_name_H-M   'P 1'
#
loop_
_entity.id
_entity.type
_entity.pdbx_description
1 polymer ?
#
loop_
_entity_poly.entity_id
_entity_poly.type
_entity_poly.pdbx_seq_one_letter_code
_entity_poly.pdbx_strand_id
1 'polypeptide(L)'
;QATGESRAIQLLKRIFSDEDDTSFSRRLAHSNQLLKILEESRNTVSDSLQFRQEQMQLLDICIYDEGLRRIVEFGKVPSSLRTVLAKIVSGLACYTRLDLALSWIFDRLESWPTAEKSIVEVNKDREWKKWLLRLLKQVLVDSSTDQYTYRQAQEMSPTILSGIITFLDTMDSPEYIPTIIDILVFFAENYQNLFRQRFKDIIDLLVGWNMDIGLSDTKRESIISSYSKFGAFWGGYLPFAVSLLRHFLDDMHAIVRELTIMPIHDTEEYKGRWGVCTNLFE
;
A
#
# COMPACT_ATOMS: atom_id res chain seq x y z
N GLN A 1 42.92 5.46 -8.64
CA GLN A 1 42.34 4.13 -8.33
C GLN A 1 40.85 4.21 -8.64
N ALA A 2 40.42 3.66 -9.77
CA ALA A 2 39.01 3.63 -10.14
C ALA A 2 38.35 2.49 -9.35
N THR A 3 37.34 2.81 -8.54
CA THR A 3 36.57 1.87 -7.73
C THR A 3 35.95 0.80 -8.64
N GLY A 4 36.20 -0.48 -8.36
CA GLY A 4 35.68 -1.63 -9.13
C GLY A 4 34.18 -1.87 -8.99
N GLU A 5 33.40 -0.81 -8.78
CA GLU A 5 31.94 -0.87 -8.64
C GLU A 5 31.27 -0.82 -10.00
N SER A 6 30.21 -1.61 -10.18
CA SER A 6 29.46 -1.64 -11.42
C SER A 6 28.75 -0.32 -11.71
N ARG A 7 28.41 -0.09 -12.98
CA ARG A 7 27.67 1.10 -13.41
C ARG A 7 26.32 1.22 -12.68
N ALA A 8 25.63 0.11 -12.43
CA ALA A 8 24.34 0.12 -11.74
C ALA A 8 24.49 0.58 -10.28
N ILE A 9 25.50 0.09 -9.56
CA ILE A 9 25.78 0.49 -8.17
C ILE A 9 26.13 1.98 -8.11
N GLN A 10 26.97 2.45 -9.03
CA GLN A 10 27.34 3.87 -9.11
C GLN A 10 26.12 4.76 -9.37
N LEU A 11 25.18 4.35 -10.24
CA LEU A 11 23.93 5.07 -10.47
C LEU A 11 23.07 5.12 -9.22
N LEU A 12 22.89 3.99 -8.53
CA LEU A 12 22.07 3.93 -7.31
C LEU A 12 22.61 4.87 -6.23
N LYS A 13 23.92 4.84 -5.98
CA LYS A 13 24.57 5.75 -5.03
C LYS A 13 24.39 7.22 -5.42
N ARG A 14 24.52 7.56 -6.70
CA ARG A 14 24.24 8.93 -7.18
C ARG A 14 22.79 9.34 -6.97
N ILE A 15 21.83 8.42 -7.19
CA ILE A 15 20.42 8.70 -6.94
C ILE A 15 20.20 9.04 -5.47
N PHE A 16 20.91 8.41 -4.53
CA PHE A 16 20.71 8.63 -3.09
C PHE A 16 21.45 9.88 -2.57
N SER A 17 22.66 10.14 -3.07
CA SER A 17 23.56 11.17 -2.53
C SER A 17 23.53 12.52 -3.26
N ASP A 18 22.71 12.72 -4.30
CA ASP A 18 22.68 13.98 -5.07
C ASP A 18 21.92 15.11 -4.33
N GLU A 19 22.54 15.68 -3.30
CA GLU A 19 21.97 16.75 -2.46
C GLU A 19 21.70 18.06 -3.23
N ASP A 20 22.44 18.29 -4.32
CA ASP A 20 22.33 19.50 -5.14
C ASP A 20 21.14 19.46 -6.12
N ASP A 21 20.49 18.30 -6.32
CA ASP A 21 19.36 18.16 -7.26
C ASP A 21 18.03 18.58 -6.65
N THR A 22 17.88 19.89 -6.46
CA THR A 22 16.64 20.52 -5.97
C THR A 22 15.42 20.27 -6.87
N SER A 23 15.65 19.96 -8.16
CA SER A 23 14.60 19.73 -9.17
C SER A 23 14.21 18.26 -9.35
N PHE A 24 14.96 17.33 -8.76
CA PHE A 24 14.86 15.88 -8.98
C PHE A 24 15.13 15.40 -10.42
N SER A 25 15.54 16.29 -11.33
CA SER A 25 15.73 15.95 -12.75
C SER A 25 16.88 14.98 -12.96
N ARG A 26 17.99 15.15 -12.24
CA ARG A 26 19.17 14.27 -12.33
C ARG A 26 18.89 12.93 -11.66
N ARG A 27 18.27 12.93 -10.48
CA ARG A 27 17.82 11.71 -9.78
C ARG A 27 16.84 10.91 -10.64
N LEU A 28 15.88 11.57 -11.29
CA LEU A 28 14.93 10.92 -12.20
C LEU A 28 15.62 10.36 -13.45
N ALA A 29 16.54 11.10 -14.07
CA ALA A 29 17.29 10.60 -15.22
C ALA A 29 18.13 9.37 -14.86
N HIS A 30 18.88 9.42 -13.75
CA HIS A 30 19.66 8.28 -13.26
C HIS A 30 18.76 7.09 -12.89
N SER A 31 17.59 7.34 -12.30
CA SER A 31 16.64 6.27 -11.95
C SER A 31 16.10 5.56 -13.19
N ASN A 32 15.69 6.31 -14.23
CA ASN A 32 15.27 5.71 -15.49
C ASN A 32 16.39 4.93 -16.18
N GLN A 33 17.61 5.47 -16.14
CA GLN A 33 18.78 4.78 -16.69
C GLN A 33 19.09 3.49 -15.93
N LEU A 34 19.00 3.50 -14.60
CA LEU A 34 19.18 2.30 -13.77
C LEU A 34 18.09 1.27 -14.08
N LEU A 35 16.82 1.68 -14.08
CA LEU A 35 15.70 0.79 -14.41
C LEU A 35 15.91 0.10 -15.77
N LYS A 36 16.31 0.86 -16.80
CA LYS A 36 16.60 0.32 -18.13
C LYS A 36 17.72 -0.71 -18.10
N ILE A 37 18.81 -0.47 -17.35
CA ILE A 37 19.91 -1.44 -17.20
C ILE A 37 19.40 -2.73 -16.55
N LEU A 38 18.53 -2.64 -15.54
CA LEU A 38 17.95 -3.80 -14.86
C LEU A 38 17.02 -4.60 -15.80
N GLU A 39 16.22 -3.94 -16.61
CA GLU A 39 15.32 -4.58 -17.58
C GLU A 39 16.09 -5.23 -18.74
N GLU A 40 17.08 -4.52 -19.31
CA GLU A 40 17.92 -5.03 -20.41
C GLU A 40 18.74 -6.25 -19.95
N SER A 41 19.29 -6.22 -18.74
CA SER A 41 20.09 -7.31 -18.21
C SER A 41 19.30 -8.59 -17.95
N ARG A 42 18.03 -8.49 -17.50
CA ARG A 42 17.13 -9.66 -17.36
C ARG A 42 16.86 -10.37 -18.68
N ASN A 43 16.82 -9.63 -19.79
CA ASN A 43 16.51 -10.17 -21.11
C ASN A 43 17.74 -10.73 -21.84
N THR A 44 18.95 -10.29 -21.47
CA THR A 44 20.18 -10.55 -22.25
C THR A 44 21.20 -11.41 -21.52
N VAL A 45 21.27 -11.32 -20.20
CA VAL A 45 22.27 -12.04 -19.42
C VAL A 45 21.71 -13.42 -19.07
N SER A 46 22.33 -14.46 -19.63
CA SER A 46 22.23 -15.83 -19.12
C SER A 46 22.76 -15.86 -17.68
N ASP A 47 21.90 -15.56 -16.72
CA ASP A 47 21.92 -16.03 -15.34
C ASP A 47 23.31 -16.20 -14.69
N SER A 48 24.18 -15.20 -14.86
CA SER A 48 25.54 -15.28 -14.32
C SER A 48 25.50 -15.02 -12.82
N LEU A 49 26.26 -15.80 -12.05
CA LEU A 49 26.36 -15.64 -10.60
C LEU A 49 26.72 -14.19 -10.23
N GLN A 50 27.60 -13.56 -11.01
CA GLN A 50 28.02 -12.18 -10.82
C GLN A 50 26.86 -11.19 -10.99
N PHE A 51 26.01 -11.39 -12.00
CA PHE A 51 24.84 -10.54 -12.20
C PHE A 51 23.85 -10.67 -11.04
N ARG A 52 23.56 -11.90 -10.57
CA ARG A 52 22.70 -12.10 -9.40
C ARG A 52 23.26 -11.43 -8.14
N GLN A 53 24.57 -11.56 -7.90
CA GLN A 53 25.24 -10.90 -6.77
C GLN A 53 25.13 -9.37 -6.85
N GLU A 54 25.28 -8.79 -8.03
CA GLU A 54 25.08 -7.35 -8.25
C GLU A 54 23.64 -6.93 -7.96
N GLN A 55 22.63 -7.68 -8.45
CA GLN A 55 21.22 -7.40 -8.15
C GLN A 55 20.92 -7.47 -6.64
N MET A 56 21.47 -8.48 -5.94
CA MET A 56 21.34 -8.59 -4.48
C MET A 56 21.97 -7.39 -3.78
N GLN A 57 23.18 -6.99 -4.17
CA GLN A 57 23.84 -5.81 -3.61
C GLN A 57 23.04 -4.52 -3.83
N LEU A 58 22.43 -4.35 -5.00
CA LEU A 58 21.55 -3.21 -5.27
C LEU A 58 20.30 -3.21 -4.38
N LEU A 59 19.71 -4.39 -4.14
CA LEU A 59 18.58 -4.51 -3.22
C LEU A 59 19.00 -4.21 -1.78
N ASP A 60 20.14 -4.73 -1.34
CA ASP A 60 20.69 -4.47 -0.01
C ASP A 60 20.93 -2.96 0.18
N ILE A 61 21.49 -2.28 -0.82
CA ILE A 61 21.63 -0.82 -0.78
C ILE A 61 20.26 -0.14 -0.66
N CYS A 62 19.24 -0.57 -1.42
CA CYS A 62 17.89 -0.01 -1.30
C CYS A 62 17.29 -0.20 0.11
N ILE A 63 17.49 -1.37 0.72
CA ILE A 63 16.88 -1.77 2.00
C ILE A 63 17.59 -1.14 3.20
N TYR A 64 18.91 -1.11 3.17
CA TYR A 64 19.74 -0.72 4.32
C TYR A 64 20.29 0.70 4.23
N ASP A 65 20.39 1.30 3.03
CA ASP A 65 20.72 2.71 2.91
C ASP A 65 19.47 3.57 3.15
N GLU A 66 19.54 4.49 4.10
CA GLU A 66 18.46 5.45 4.40
C GLU A 66 18.22 6.45 3.25
N GLY A 67 18.92 6.33 2.12
CA GLY A 67 18.75 7.13 0.91
C GLY A 67 17.36 7.07 0.32
N LEU A 68 16.76 5.88 0.18
CA LEU A 68 15.37 5.77 -0.31
C LEU A 68 14.39 6.50 0.59
N ARG A 69 14.50 6.27 1.90
CA ARG A 69 13.64 6.90 2.90
C ARG A 69 13.77 8.42 2.84
N ARG A 70 15.01 8.94 2.86
CA ARG A 70 15.31 10.38 2.75
C ARG A 70 14.70 11.02 1.51
N ILE A 71 14.75 10.32 0.36
CA ILE A 71 14.10 10.81 -0.87
C ILE A 71 12.59 10.85 -0.66
N VAL A 72 11.96 9.73 -0.30
CA VAL A 72 10.50 9.63 -0.25
C VAL A 72 9.87 10.58 0.77
N GLU A 73 10.49 10.73 1.94
CA GLU A 73 10.09 11.66 3.00
C GLU A 73 10.23 13.14 2.60
N PHE A 74 10.98 13.42 1.54
CA PHE A 74 11.05 14.77 1.01
C PHE A 74 9.76 15.10 0.26
N GLY A 75 8.91 15.92 0.87
CA GLY A 75 7.54 16.17 0.41
C GLY A 75 7.38 16.75 -1.00
N LYS A 76 8.46 17.23 -1.64
CA LYS A 76 8.44 17.74 -3.02
C LYS A 76 8.83 16.72 -4.09
N VAL A 77 9.07 15.46 -3.73
CA VAL A 77 9.47 14.45 -4.72
C VAL A 77 8.37 14.22 -5.75
N PRO A 78 8.68 14.28 -7.06
CA PRO A 78 7.73 13.98 -8.12
C PRO A 78 7.15 12.56 -8.04
N SER A 79 5.87 12.40 -8.38
CA SER A 79 5.21 11.10 -8.46
C SER A 79 5.89 10.15 -9.43
N SER A 80 6.45 10.67 -10.53
CA SER A 80 7.25 9.91 -11.50
C SER A 80 8.48 9.29 -10.85
N LEU A 81 9.23 10.04 -10.04
CA LEU A 81 10.41 9.51 -9.34
C LEU A 81 10.01 8.45 -8.31
N ARG A 82 8.96 8.70 -7.51
CA ARG A 82 8.43 7.69 -6.56
C ARG A 82 8.08 6.38 -7.26
N THR A 83 7.47 6.47 -8.45
CA THR A 83 7.06 5.31 -9.26
C THR A 83 8.26 4.56 -9.83
N VAL A 84 9.24 5.28 -10.39
CA VAL A 84 10.46 4.64 -10.94
C VAL A 84 11.27 3.96 -9.83
N LEU A 85 11.41 4.58 -8.66
CA LEU A 85 12.06 3.96 -7.51
C LEU A 85 11.32 2.70 -7.05
N ALA A 86 9.99 2.73 -6.99
CA ALA A 86 9.20 1.54 -6.66
C ALA A 86 9.45 0.39 -7.66
N LYS A 87 9.50 0.69 -8.98
CA LYS A 87 9.82 -0.29 -10.04
C LYS A 87 11.24 -0.86 -9.93
N ILE A 88 12.23 -0.03 -9.58
CA ILE A 88 13.60 -0.50 -9.35
C ILE A 88 13.61 -1.51 -8.20
N VAL A 89 13.05 -1.13 -7.04
CA VAL A 89 13.09 -1.97 -5.83
C VAL A 89 12.27 -3.25 -6.00
N SER A 90 11.06 -3.16 -6.56
CA SER A 90 10.21 -4.33 -6.82
C SER A 90 10.84 -5.28 -7.83
N GLY A 91 11.40 -4.75 -8.91
CA GLY A 91 12.14 -5.56 -9.89
C GLY A 91 13.36 -6.24 -9.26
N LEU A 92 14.12 -5.57 -8.40
CA LEU A 92 15.22 -6.20 -7.68
C LEU A 92 14.72 -7.31 -6.75
N ALA A 93 13.67 -7.02 -5.96
CA ALA A 93 13.08 -7.95 -5.01
C ALA A 93 12.56 -9.24 -5.68
N CYS A 94 11.75 -9.12 -6.73
CA CYS A 94 11.12 -10.26 -7.40
C CYS A 94 12.14 -11.26 -7.97
N TYR A 95 13.30 -10.77 -8.42
CA TYR A 95 14.32 -11.58 -9.09
C TYR A 95 15.49 -11.96 -8.17
N THR A 96 15.48 -11.59 -6.88
CA THR A 96 16.56 -11.93 -5.95
C THR A 96 16.07 -12.42 -4.59
N ARG A 97 15.66 -11.51 -3.69
CA ARG A 97 15.35 -11.76 -2.28
C ARG A 97 13.99 -11.15 -1.92
N LEU A 98 12.93 -11.71 -2.49
CA LEU A 98 11.56 -11.27 -2.24
C LEU A 98 11.20 -11.40 -0.75
N ASP A 99 11.66 -12.47 -0.10
CA ASP A 99 11.56 -12.71 1.34
C ASP A 99 12.06 -11.51 2.16
N LEU A 100 13.28 -11.04 1.84
CA LEU A 100 13.93 -9.94 2.54
C LEU A 100 13.19 -8.63 2.33
N ALA A 101 12.79 -8.36 1.08
CA ALA A 101 12.05 -7.14 0.75
C ALA A 101 10.68 -7.09 1.44
N LEU A 102 9.96 -8.20 1.51
CA LEU A 102 8.67 -8.27 2.19
C LEU A 102 8.81 -8.09 3.71
N SER A 103 9.78 -8.77 4.34
CA SER A 103 10.09 -8.55 5.76
C SER A 103 10.38 -7.07 6.02
N TRP A 104 11.27 -6.47 5.22
CA TRP A 104 11.64 -5.06 5.34
C TRP A 104 10.46 -4.10 5.21
N ILE A 105 9.54 -4.37 4.27
CA ILE A 105 8.30 -3.61 4.08
C ILE A 105 7.42 -3.71 5.33
N PHE A 106 7.10 -4.93 5.77
CA PHE A 106 6.15 -5.13 6.87
C PHE A 106 6.68 -4.66 8.22
N ASP A 107 7.97 -4.85 8.51
CA ASP A 107 8.61 -4.30 9.72
C ASP A 107 8.38 -2.77 9.85
N ARG A 108 8.33 -2.06 8.73
CA ARG A 108 8.10 -0.60 8.68
C ARG A 108 6.63 -0.23 8.62
N LEU A 109 5.78 -1.08 8.04
CA LEU A 109 4.33 -0.88 8.04
C LEU A 109 3.75 -1.08 9.45
N GLU A 110 4.30 -1.99 10.26
CA GLU A 110 3.82 -2.28 11.62
C GLU A 110 4.27 -1.24 12.67
N SER A 111 5.36 -0.51 12.42
CA SER A 111 5.86 0.51 13.35
C SER A 111 5.03 1.80 13.28
N TRP A 112 4.34 2.18 14.36
CA TRP A 112 3.61 3.45 14.45
C TRP A 112 4.36 4.52 15.27
N PRO A 113 4.24 5.81 14.93
CA PRO A 113 4.78 6.91 15.74
C PRO A 113 4.30 6.86 17.20
N THR A 114 5.20 7.07 18.16
CA THR A 114 4.81 7.34 19.54
C THR A 114 4.18 8.74 19.65
N ALA A 115 3.32 8.95 20.64
CA ALA A 115 2.59 10.19 20.86
C ALA A 115 3.48 11.44 21.05
N GLU A 116 4.78 11.26 21.27
CA GLU A 116 5.76 12.32 21.49
C GLU A 116 6.37 12.90 20.20
N LYS A 117 6.10 12.29 19.03
CA LYS A 117 6.70 12.75 17.76
C LYS A 117 6.06 14.02 17.24
N SER A 118 6.88 14.85 16.59
CA SER A 118 6.40 16.07 15.95
C SER A 118 5.48 15.78 14.77
N ILE A 119 4.55 16.69 14.46
CA ILE A 119 3.65 16.59 13.29
C ILE A 119 4.44 16.38 11.99
N VAL A 120 5.61 17.00 11.87
CA VAL A 120 6.49 16.86 10.71
C VAL A 120 6.99 15.43 10.56
N GLU A 121 7.40 14.79 11.65
CA GLU A 121 7.85 13.39 11.63
C GLU A 121 6.71 12.42 11.36
N VAL A 122 5.52 12.68 11.92
CA VAL A 122 4.31 11.91 11.60
C VAL A 122 4.00 11.98 10.11
N ASN A 123 4.04 13.16 9.50
CA ASN A 123 3.78 13.31 8.07
C ASN A 123 4.82 12.61 7.20
N LYS A 124 6.10 12.65 7.58
CA LYS A 124 7.16 11.90 6.89
C LYS A 124 6.92 10.39 6.95
N ASP A 125 6.57 9.88 8.13
CA ASP A 125 6.25 8.47 8.35
C ASP A 125 5.04 8.03 7.52
N ARG A 126 3.98 8.85 7.46
CA ARG A 126 2.81 8.60 6.61
C ARG A 126 3.17 8.54 5.12
N GLU A 127 3.97 9.49 4.62
CA GLU A 127 4.44 9.46 3.23
C GLU A 127 5.31 8.24 2.93
N TRP A 128 6.13 7.82 3.89
CA TRP A 128 6.93 6.61 3.78
C TRP A 128 6.05 5.36 3.72
N LYS A 129 5.06 5.21 4.61
CA LYS A 129 4.09 4.10 4.59
C LYS A 129 3.28 4.06 3.30
N LYS A 130 2.83 5.21 2.79
CA LYS A 130 2.17 5.29 1.45
C LYS A 130 3.06 4.74 0.35
N TRP A 131 4.34 5.09 0.36
CA TRP A 131 5.28 4.58 -0.63
C TRP A 131 5.56 3.08 -0.46
N LEU A 132 5.68 2.57 0.77
CA LEU A 132 5.83 1.15 1.05
C LEU A 132 4.63 0.32 0.56
N LEU A 133 3.40 0.81 0.76
CA LEU A 133 2.19 0.15 0.22
C LEU A 133 2.19 0.15 -1.32
N ARG A 134 2.62 1.25 -1.94
CA ARG A 134 2.77 1.33 -3.41
C ARG A 134 3.86 0.39 -3.91
N LEU A 135 4.96 0.26 -3.18
CA LEU A 135 6.01 -0.70 -3.48
C LEU A 135 5.48 -2.13 -3.38
N LEU A 136 4.74 -2.47 -2.32
CA LEU A 136 4.14 -3.78 -2.15
C LEU A 136 3.16 -4.11 -3.29
N LYS A 137 2.31 -3.14 -3.68
CA LYS A 137 1.47 -3.27 -4.87
C LYS A 137 2.30 -3.50 -6.13
N GLN A 138 3.39 -2.74 -6.32
CA GLN A 138 4.27 -2.90 -7.48
C GLN A 138 4.96 -4.27 -7.49
N VAL A 139 5.39 -4.79 -6.34
CA VAL A 139 5.95 -6.14 -6.20
C VAL A 139 4.94 -7.20 -6.67
N LEU A 140 3.68 -7.09 -6.25
CA LEU A 140 2.62 -8.02 -6.67
C LEU A 140 2.42 -7.97 -8.19
N VAL A 141 2.32 -6.76 -8.76
CA VAL A 141 2.16 -6.56 -10.21
C VAL A 141 3.37 -7.07 -11.00
N ASP A 142 4.59 -6.74 -10.58
CA ASP A 142 5.79 -7.15 -11.30
C ASP A 142 6.01 -8.66 -11.20
N SER A 143 5.73 -9.25 -10.04
CA SER A 143 5.82 -10.71 -9.87
C SER A 143 4.83 -11.49 -10.75
N SER A 144 3.69 -10.92 -11.13
CA SER A 144 2.73 -11.61 -12.00
C SER A 144 3.13 -11.61 -13.48
N THR A 145 4.18 -10.87 -13.86
CA THR A 145 4.66 -10.81 -15.24
C THR A 145 5.49 -12.02 -15.65
N ASP A 146 6.05 -12.76 -14.70
CA ASP A 146 6.89 -13.93 -14.93
C ASP A 146 6.48 -15.10 -14.02
N GLN A 147 6.43 -16.31 -14.58
CA GLN A 147 5.93 -17.49 -13.87
C GLN A 147 6.76 -17.86 -12.64
N TYR A 148 8.09 -17.68 -12.70
CA TYR A 148 8.98 -18.02 -11.58
C TYR A 148 8.79 -17.02 -10.43
N THR A 149 8.75 -15.73 -10.74
CA THR A 149 8.50 -14.69 -9.72
C THR A 149 7.08 -14.75 -9.14
N TYR A 150 6.08 -15.09 -9.96
CA TYR A 150 4.70 -15.28 -9.51
C TYR A 150 4.58 -16.41 -8.50
N ARG A 151 5.24 -17.56 -8.73
CA ARG A 151 5.22 -18.68 -7.78
C ARG A 151 5.81 -18.30 -6.42
N GLN A 152 6.94 -17.58 -6.41
CA GLN A 152 7.54 -17.09 -5.17
C GLN A 152 6.60 -16.13 -4.43
N ALA A 153 5.98 -15.18 -5.15
CA ALA A 153 5.01 -14.26 -4.55
C ALA A 153 3.76 -15.00 -4.04
N GLN A 154 3.31 -16.04 -4.75
CA GLN A 154 2.20 -16.89 -4.34
C GLN A 154 2.51 -17.67 -3.05
N GLU A 155 3.72 -18.20 -2.89
CA GLU A 155 4.16 -18.86 -1.65
C GLU A 155 4.15 -17.90 -0.46
N MET A 156 4.51 -16.63 -0.68
CA MET A 156 4.49 -15.57 0.35
C MET A 156 3.12 -14.90 0.53
N SER A 157 2.15 -15.19 -0.34
CA SER A 157 0.84 -14.53 -0.34
C SER A 157 0.06 -14.61 0.99
N PRO A 158 0.12 -15.69 1.80
CA PRO A 158 -0.54 -15.72 3.11
C PRO A 158 0.03 -14.67 4.07
N THR A 159 1.35 -14.52 4.12
CA THR A 159 2.04 -13.52 4.94
C THR A 159 1.70 -12.12 4.47
N ILE A 160 1.71 -11.88 3.15
CA ILE A 160 1.37 -10.59 2.56
C ILE A 160 -0.08 -10.20 2.92
N LEU A 161 -1.05 -11.11 2.71
CA LEU A 161 -2.45 -10.80 3.00
C LEU A 161 -2.66 -10.56 4.50
N SER A 162 -2.03 -11.37 5.36
CA SER A 162 -2.12 -11.18 6.80
C SER A 162 -1.56 -9.82 7.21
N GLY A 163 -0.39 -9.42 6.71
CA GLY A 163 0.20 -8.12 7.00
C GLY A 163 -0.65 -6.95 6.50
N ILE A 164 -1.30 -7.09 5.34
CA ILE A 164 -2.24 -6.07 4.82
C ILE A 164 -3.48 -5.95 5.71
N ILE A 165 -4.06 -7.07 6.16
CA ILE A 165 -5.22 -7.06 7.05
C ILE A 165 -4.84 -6.42 8.40
N THR A 166 -3.70 -6.79 8.97
CA THR A 166 -3.20 -6.18 10.22
C THR A 166 -2.93 -4.69 10.04
N PHE A 167 -2.38 -4.26 8.90
CA PHE A 167 -2.18 -2.84 8.62
C PHE A 167 -3.52 -2.10 8.49
N LEU A 168 -4.51 -2.67 7.78
CA LEU A 168 -5.84 -2.09 7.64
C LEU A 168 -6.57 -1.94 8.98
N ASP A 169 -6.37 -2.88 9.91
CA ASP A 169 -6.95 -2.86 11.26
C ASP A 169 -6.26 -1.82 12.17
N THR A 170 -4.96 -1.61 12.02
CA THR A 170 -4.16 -0.76 12.93
C THR A 170 -3.88 0.65 12.42
N MET A 171 -4.22 0.95 11.16
CA MET A 171 -3.81 2.22 10.56
C MET A 171 -4.47 3.45 11.16
N ASP A 172 -3.68 4.51 11.28
CA ASP A 172 -4.05 5.79 11.92
C ASP A 172 -4.71 6.80 10.97
N SER A 173 -4.82 6.46 9.68
CA SER A 173 -5.21 7.39 8.63
C SER A 173 -5.90 6.71 7.46
N PRO A 174 -7.01 7.26 6.95
CA PRO A 174 -7.71 6.70 5.80
C PRO A 174 -6.96 6.92 4.48
N GLU A 175 -5.86 7.68 4.45
CA GLU A 175 -5.10 7.96 3.22
C GLU A 175 -4.48 6.72 2.58
N TYR A 176 -4.38 5.61 3.31
CA TYR A 176 -3.87 4.34 2.81
C TYR A 176 -4.94 3.51 2.08
N ILE A 177 -6.23 3.77 2.34
CA ILE A 177 -7.38 2.98 1.85
C ILE A 177 -7.29 2.69 0.35
N PRO A 178 -7.07 3.68 -0.55
CA PRO A 178 -7.09 3.39 -1.99
C PRO A 178 -6.03 2.38 -2.41
N THR A 179 -4.83 2.45 -1.82
CA THR A 179 -3.74 1.52 -2.17
C THR A 179 -3.98 0.13 -1.55
N ILE A 180 -4.54 0.06 -0.35
CA ILE A 180 -4.93 -1.23 0.28
C ILE A 180 -5.99 -1.92 -0.56
N ILE A 181 -7.02 -1.19 -1.00
CA ILE A 181 -8.07 -1.72 -1.88
C ILE A 181 -7.47 -2.27 -3.17
N ASP A 182 -6.56 -1.55 -3.81
CA ASP A 182 -5.89 -2.03 -5.02
C ASP A 182 -5.14 -3.36 -4.77
N ILE A 183 -4.49 -3.51 -3.62
CA ILE A 183 -3.83 -4.75 -3.22
C ILE A 183 -4.87 -5.86 -2.98
N LEU A 184 -5.94 -5.58 -2.25
CA LEU A 184 -7.01 -6.55 -1.98
C LEU A 184 -7.70 -7.02 -3.28
N VAL A 185 -7.92 -6.12 -4.24
CA VAL A 185 -8.42 -6.46 -5.58
C VAL A 185 -7.44 -7.39 -6.30
N PHE A 186 -6.14 -7.10 -6.26
CA PHE A 186 -5.14 -8.01 -6.82
C PHE A 186 -5.24 -9.42 -6.20
N PHE A 187 -5.41 -9.52 -4.88
CA PHE A 187 -5.61 -10.81 -4.19
C PHE A 187 -6.91 -11.50 -4.61
N ALA A 188 -8.00 -10.75 -4.73
CA ALA A 188 -9.29 -11.25 -5.18
C ALA A 188 -9.23 -11.83 -6.59
N GLU A 189 -8.36 -11.29 -7.46
CA GLU A 189 -8.19 -11.74 -8.84
C GLU A 189 -7.18 -12.90 -8.96
N ASN A 190 -6.03 -12.79 -8.28
CA ASN A 190 -4.87 -13.66 -8.50
C ASN A 190 -4.69 -14.75 -7.43
N TYR A 191 -5.20 -14.53 -6.22
CA TYR A 191 -5.05 -15.43 -5.06
C TYR A 191 -6.40 -15.77 -4.42
N GLN A 192 -7.38 -16.12 -5.28
CA GLN A 192 -8.80 -16.22 -4.93
C GLN A 192 -9.09 -17.13 -3.73
N ASN A 193 -8.42 -18.28 -3.63
CA ASN A 193 -8.64 -19.22 -2.52
C ASN A 193 -8.25 -18.61 -1.17
N LEU A 194 -7.14 -17.89 -1.13
CA LEU A 194 -6.66 -17.23 0.08
C LEU A 194 -7.54 -16.02 0.42
N PHE A 195 -7.88 -15.21 -0.58
CA PHE A 195 -8.80 -14.07 -0.40
C PHE A 195 -10.15 -14.54 0.14
N ARG A 196 -10.71 -15.64 -0.40
CA ARG A 196 -11.95 -16.25 0.08
C ARG A 196 -11.89 -16.56 1.57
N GLN A 197 -10.82 -17.19 2.04
CA GLN A 197 -10.67 -17.58 3.46
C GLN A 197 -10.70 -16.38 4.41
N ARG A 198 -10.22 -15.21 3.95
CA ARG A 198 -10.17 -13.97 4.74
C ARG A 198 -11.26 -12.96 4.35
N PHE A 199 -12.19 -13.34 3.48
CA PHE A 199 -13.16 -12.43 2.88
C PHE A 199 -13.98 -11.70 3.93
N LYS A 200 -14.49 -12.43 4.92
CA LYS A 200 -15.29 -11.85 6.01
C LYS A 200 -14.49 -10.78 6.77
N ASP A 201 -13.28 -11.12 7.24
CA ASP A 201 -12.41 -10.20 7.98
C ASP A 201 -12.13 -8.91 7.18
N ILE A 202 -11.85 -9.06 5.88
CA ILE A 202 -11.56 -7.94 4.98
C ILE A 202 -12.79 -7.03 4.86
N ILE A 203 -13.97 -7.60 4.62
CA ILE A 203 -15.21 -6.83 4.49
C ILE A 203 -15.58 -6.15 5.81
N ASP A 204 -15.46 -6.84 6.94
CA ASP A 204 -15.74 -6.28 8.27
C ASP A 204 -14.89 -5.02 8.52
N LEU A 205 -13.60 -5.07 8.21
CA LEU A 205 -12.70 -3.91 8.31
C LEU A 205 -13.08 -2.78 7.34
N LEU A 206 -13.37 -3.10 6.08
CA LEU A 206 -13.74 -2.10 5.07
C LEU A 206 -15.07 -1.41 5.43
N VAL A 207 -16.04 -2.15 5.96
CA VAL A 207 -17.29 -1.57 6.47
C VAL A 207 -17.00 -0.65 7.65
N GLY A 208 -16.14 -1.06 8.58
CA GLY A 208 -15.69 -0.21 9.69
C GLY A 208 -15.12 1.13 9.22
N TRP A 209 -14.22 1.10 8.23
CA TRP A 209 -13.67 2.31 7.61
C TRP A 209 -14.72 3.12 6.86
N ASN A 210 -15.67 2.47 6.18
CA ASN A 210 -16.77 3.16 5.51
C ASN A 210 -17.68 3.89 6.50
N MET A 211 -17.77 3.45 7.75
CA MET A 211 -18.55 4.16 8.77
C MET A 211 -17.82 5.34 9.42
N ASP A 212 -16.53 5.55 9.13
CA ASP A 212 -15.79 6.70 9.65
C ASP A 212 -16.33 8.02 9.07
N ILE A 213 -16.75 8.93 9.96
CA ILE A 213 -17.27 10.25 9.62
C ILE A 213 -16.18 11.15 9.02
N GLY A 214 -14.91 10.90 9.36
CA GLY A 214 -13.76 11.63 8.83
C GLY A 214 -13.33 11.19 7.42
N LEU A 215 -13.98 10.17 6.85
CA LEU A 215 -13.63 9.64 5.54
C LEU A 215 -14.19 10.54 4.43
N SER A 216 -13.29 11.11 3.62
CA SER A 216 -13.66 11.89 2.42
C SER A 216 -14.41 11.05 1.39
N ASP A 217 -15.37 11.65 0.68
CA ASP A 217 -16.25 10.99 -0.31
C ASP A 217 -15.48 10.17 -1.35
N THR A 218 -14.38 10.70 -1.88
CA THR A 218 -13.53 9.97 -2.85
C THR A 218 -12.96 8.66 -2.31
N LYS A 219 -12.67 8.59 -1.01
CA LYS A 219 -12.16 7.36 -0.35
C LYS A 219 -13.32 6.43 -0.01
N ARG A 220 -14.46 6.98 0.40
CA ARG A 220 -15.72 6.25 0.61
C ARG A 220 -16.16 5.54 -0.67
N GLU A 221 -16.21 6.26 -1.78
CA GLU A 221 -16.49 5.72 -3.11
C GLU A 221 -15.48 4.63 -3.51
N SER A 222 -14.20 4.79 -3.16
CA SER A 222 -13.19 3.75 -3.37
C SER A 222 -13.53 2.46 -2.62
N ILE A 223 -13.96 2.53 -1.35
CA ILE A 223 -14.43 1.37 -0.58
C ILE A 223 -15.69 0.77 -1.22
N ILE A 224 -16.71 1.57 -1.46
CA ILE A 224 -17.99 1.11 -2.00
C ILE A 224 -17.80 0.42 -3.37
N SER A 225 -17.02 1.03 -4.26
CA SER A 225 -16.71 0.45 -5.57
C SER A 225 -15.97 -0.89 -5.45
N SER A 226 -15.16 -1.09 -4.40
CA SER A 226 -14.45 -2.34 -4.17
C SER A 226 -15.38 -3.53 -3.89
N TYR A 227 -16.53 -3.31 -3.24
CA TYR A 227 -17.49 -4.39 -2.95
C TYR A 227 -17.99 -5.10 -4.22
N SER A 228 -18.18 -4.33 -5.30
CA SER A 228 -18.54 -4.88 -6.61
C SER A 228 -17.42 -5.74 -7.22
N LYS A 229 -16.16 -5.32 -7.03
CA LYS A 229 -14.98 -6.08 -7.47
C LYS A 229 -14.83 -7.40 -6.71
N PHE A 230 -15.34 -7.47 -5.48
CA PHE A 230 -15.41 -8.71 -4.70
C PHE A 230 -16.68 -9.54 -4.97
N GLY A 231 -17.45 -9.21 -6.02
CA GLY A 231 -18.68 -9.86 -6.46
C GLY A 231 -18.70 -11.38 -6.35
N ALA A 232 -17.65 -12.03 -6.85
CA ALA A 232 -17.53 -13.49 -6.92
C ALA A 232 -17.49 -14.19 -5.55
N PHE A 233 -17.20 -13.47 -4.47
CA PHE A 233 -17.05 -14.04 -3.13
C PHE A 233 -18.34 -14.00 -2.32
N TRP A 234 -19.19 -12.98 -2.53
CA TRP A 234 -20.43 -12.78 -1.75
C TRP A 234 -21.37 -13.98 -1.74
N GLY A 235 -21.45 -14.73 -2.85
CA GLY A 235 -22.29 -15.94 -2.93
C GLY A 235 -21.94 -17.01 -1.89
N GLY A 236 -20.68 -17.09 -1.46
CA GLY A 236 -20.23 -18.00 -0.40
C GLY A 236 -20.51 -17.48 1.02
N TYR A 237 -20.94 -16.22 1.16
CA TYR A 237 -21.08 -15.52 2.43
C TYR A 237 -22.43 -14.78 2.55
N LEU A 238 -23.48 -15.27 1.90
CA LEU A 238 -24.82 -14.64 1.94
C LEU A 238 -25.36 -14.43 3.38
N PRO A 239 -25.26 -15.39 4.32
CA PRO A 239 -25.72 -15.15 5.69
C PRO A 239 -24.98 -13.98 6.36
N PHE A 240 -23.69 -13.84 6.07
CA PHE A 240 -22.89 -12.73 6.54
C PHE A 240 -23.32 -11.40 5.90
N ALA A 241 -23.53 -11.36 4.58
CA ALA A 241 -24.01 -10.17 3.89
C ALA A 241 -25.38 -9.70 4.42
N VAL A 242 -26.30 -10.63 4.67
CA VAL A 242 -27.61 -10.33 5.29
C VAL A 242 -27.43 -9.79 6.72
N SER A 243 -26.48 -10.33 7.49
CA SER A 243 -26.17 -9.82 8.83
C SER A 243 -25.66 -8.39 8.79
N LEU A 244 -24.79 -8.05 7.84
CA LEU A 244 -24.30 -6.67 7.66
C LEU A 244 -25.44 -5.71 7.33
N LEU A 245 -26.32 -6.08 6.39
CA LEU A 245 -27.49 -5.27 6.03
C LEU A 245 -28.43 -5.07 7.23
N ARG A 246 -28.60 -6.12 8.04
CA ARG A 246 -29.40 -6.02 9.27
C ARG A 246 -28.78 -5.06 10.28
N HIS A 247 -27.47 -5.16 10.54
CA HIS A 247 -26.78 -4.25 11.45
C HIS A 247 -26.90 -2.80 10.96
N PHE A 248 -26.72 -2.57 9.66
CA PHE A 248 -26.92 -1.26 9.05
C PHE A 248 -28.34 -0.71 9.29
N LEU A 249 -29.38 -1.53 9.10
CA LEU A 249 -30.76 -1.13 9.39
C LEU A 249 -31.00 -0.87 10.87
N ASP A 250 -30.41 -1.69 11.75
CA ASP A 250 -30.53 -1.52 13.20
C ASP A 250 -29.86 -0.21 13.66
N ASP A 251 -28.69 0.13 13.11
CA ASP A 251 -27.99 1.41 13.36
C ASP A 251 -28.85 2.60 12.88
N MET A 252 -29.50 2.48 11.72
CA MET A 252 -30.42 3.50 11.23
C MET A 252 -31.65 3.68 12.14
N HIS A 253 -32.22 2.57 12.60
CA HIS A 253 -33.32 2.61 13.54
C HIS A 253 -32.92 3.24 14.88
N ALA A 254 -31.70 3.01 15.35
CA ALA A 254 -31.17 3.64 16.55
C ALA A 254 -31.07 5.17 16.39
N ILE A 255 -30.44 5.65 15.30
CA ILE A 255 -30.28 7.09 15.05
C ILE A 255 -31.66 7.78 14.91
N VAL A 256 -32.60 7.17 14.18
CA VAL A 256 -33.97 7.71 14.04
C VAL A 256 -34.68 7.82 15.40
N ARG A 257 -34.52 6.82 16.28
CA ARG A 257 -35.09 6.86 17.63
C ARG A 257 -34.49 7.99 18.46
N GLU A 258 -33.18 8.18 18.41
CA GLU A 258 -32.50 9.30 19.10
C GLU A 258 -33.04 10.65 18.63
N LEU A 259 -33.15 10.85 17.31
CA LEU A 259 -33.69 12.08 16.72
C LEU A 259 -35.15 12.34 17.12
N THR A 260 -35.94 11.30 17.33
CA THR A 260 -37.36 11.41 17.70
C THR A 260 -37.55 11.85 19.16
N ILE A 261 -36.58 11.55 20.03
CA ILE A 261 -36.63 11.86 21.47
C ILE A 261 -35.92 13.20 21.79
N MET A 262 -35.15 13.75 20.84
CA MET A 262 -34.46 15.04 21.02
C MET A 262 -35.43 16.22 21.14
N PRO A 263 -35.23 17.13 22.11
CA PRO A 263 -35.98 18.39 22.19
C PRO A 263 -35.71 19.25 20.95
N ILE A 264 -36.77 19.76 20.33
CA ILE A 264 -36.75 20.55 19.08
C ILE A 264 -35.87 21.83 19.16
N HIS A 265 -35.44 22.24 20.35
CA HIS A 265 -34.66 23.46 20.56
C HIS A 265 -33.16 23.34 20.32
N ASP A 266 -32.59 22.12 20.19
CA ASP A 266 -31.16 21.93 19.92
C ASP A 266 -30.89 21.65 18.43
N THR A 267 -30.94 22.72 17.63
CA THR A 267 -30.92 22.63 16.16
C THR A 267 -29.56 22.18 15.61
N GLU A 268 -28.46 22.44 16.32
CA GLU A 268 -27.11 22.05 15.88
C GLU A 268 -26.82 20.57 16.20
N GLU A 269 -27.24 20.07 17.36
CA GLU A 269 -27.13 18.64 17.68
C GLU A 269 -28.01 17.79 16.75
N TYR A 270 -29.23 18.26 16.45
CA TYR A 270 -30.14 17.62 15.49
C TYR A 270 -29.53 17.52 14.10
N LYS A 271 -28.94 18.62 13.59
CA LYS A 271 -28.22 18.62 12.29
C LYS A 271 -27.02 17.70 12.30
N GLY A 272 -26.23 17.67 13.38
CA GLY A 272 -25.08 16.78 13.50
C GLY A 272 -25.49 15.30 13.42
N ARG A 273 -26.53 14.91 14.16
CA ARG A 273 -27.06 13.54 14.18
C ARG A 273 -27.74 13.15 12.86
N TRP A 274 -28.47 14.07 12.24
CA TRP A 274 -29.01 13.87 10.89
C TRP A 274 -27.90 13.76 9.84
N GLY A 275 -26.80 14.49 9.99
CA GLY A 275 -25.62 14.37 9.13
C GLY A 275 -24.98 12.97 9.19
N VAL A 276 -24.97 12.33 10.36
CA VAL A 276 -24.55 10.92 10.48
C VAL A 276 -25.49 10.00 9.69
N CYS A 277 -26.81 10.28 9.70
CA CYS A 277 -27.76 9.53 8.89
C CYS A 277 -27.50 9.67 7.39
N THR A 278 -27.28 10.89 6.88
CA THR A 278 -27.06 11.10 5.44
C THR A 278 -25.75 10.48 4.96
N ASN A 279 -24.70 10.49 5.80
CA ASN A 279 -23.40 9.87 5.50
C ASN A 279 -23.46 8.33 5.38
N LEU A 280 -24.54 7.70 5.84
CA LEU A 280 -24.77 6.26 5.68
C LEU A 280 -25.36 5.91 4.30
N PHE A 281 -25.89 6.91 3.57
CA PHE A 281 -26.48 6.75 2.24
C PHE A 281 -25.59 7.25 1.09
N GLU A 282 -24.59 8.08 1.38
CA GLU A 282 -23.54 8.53 0.45
C GLU A 282 -22.29 7.63 0.55
#